data_AF-A0A358M4W3-F1
#
_entry.id   AF-A0A358M4W3-F1
#
_cell.length_a   1.000
_cell.length_b   1.000
_cell.length_c   1.000
_cell.angle_alpha   90.00
_cell.angle_beta   90.00
_cell.angle_gamma   90.00
#
_symmetry.space_group_name_H-M   'P 1'
#
loop_
_entity.id
_entity.type
_entity.pdbx_description
1 polymer ?
#
loop_
_entity_poly.entity_id
_entity_poly.type
_entity_poly.pdbx_seq_one_letter_code
_entity_poly.pdbx_strand_id
1 'polypeptide(L)'
;KKAYHDYFIEERYECGIELAGTEVKSLRAGKVNLRESYAVIRNGEVFLCGMHISPYEQGNRFNRDPLRDRRLLLHKREIMRLLGYVQQKGLTLVPTELYFSNGRVKTELGVARGKKLFDKRDAIAEKETAREIDRRLKESFRE
;
A
#
# COMPACT_ATOMS: atom_id res chain seq x y z
N LYS A 1 -4.80 -3.83 3.57
CA LYS A 1 -6.23 -3.66 3.96
C LYS A 1 -6.60 -2.35 4.67
N LYS A 2 -5.70 -1.66 5.40
CA LYS A 2 -6.06 -0.38 6.08
C LYS A 2 -6.25 0.79 5.09
N ALA A 3 -5.49 0.84 4.01
CA ALA A 3 -5.60 1.90 2.99
C ALA A 3 -7.03 2.09 2.45
N TYR A 4 -7.74 1.01 2.11
CA TYR A 4 -9.15 1.03 1.67
C TYR A 4 -10.15 1.55 2.71
N HIS A 5 -9.79 1.48 3.99
CA HIS A 5 -10.62 2.01 5.06
C HIS A 5 -10.48 3.53 5.17
N ASP A 6 -9.24 4.02 5.10
CA ASP A 6 -8.95 5.43 5.34
C ASP A 6 -9.10 6.31 4.10
N TYR A 7 -8.99 5.73 2.90
CA TYR A 7 -8.99 6.45 1.63
C TYR A 7 -9.95 5.84 0.60
N PHE A 8 -10.51 6.69 -0.25
CA PHE A 8 -11.06 6.28 -1.55
C PHE A 8 -9.92 6.15 -2.54
N ILE A 9 -9.80 4.99 -3.19
CA ILE A 9 -8.75 4.72 -4.17
C ILE A 9 -9.39 4.79 -5.56
N GLU A 10 -8.97 5.76 -6.37
CA GLU A 10 -9.53 6.01 -7.71
C GLU A 10 -8.83 5.15 -8.77
N GLU A 11 -7.50 5.23 -8.83
CA GLU A 11 -6.67 4.47 -9.77
C GLU A 11 -5.61 3.66 -9.02
N ARG A 12 -5.19 2.55 -9.64
CA ARG A 12 -4.15 1.65 -9.11
C ARG A 12 -3.10 1.37 -10.16
N TYR A 13 -1.85 1.39 -9.75
CA TYR A 13 -0.69 1.16 -10.57
C TYR A 13 0.16 0.07 -9.95
N GLU A 14 0.57 -0.91 -10.75
CA GLU A 14 1.57 -1.88 -10.33
C GLU A 14 2.96 -1.29 -10.56
N CYS A 15 3.82 -1.34 -9.55
CA CYS A 15 5.19 -0.86 -9.65
C CYS A 15 6.19 -1.82 -9.01
N GLY A 16 7.40 -1.84 -9.57
CA GLY A 16 8.55 -2.49 -8.93
C GLY A 16 9.08 -1.63 -7.79
N ILE A 17 9.73 -2.25 -6.80
CA ILE A 17 10.38 -1.53 -5.71
C ILE A 17 11.86 -1.91 -5.60
N GLU A 18 12.71 -0.90 -5.41
CA GLU A 18 14.15 -1.09 -5.23
C GLU A 18 14.47 -1.53 -3.79
N LEU A 19 14.66 -2.84 -3.62
CA LEU A 19 14.97 -3.48 -2.34
C LEU A 19 16.36 -4.09 -2.30
N ALA A 20 16.97 -4.08 -1.12
CA ALA A 20 18.17 -4.84 -0.81
C ALA A 20 17.82 -6.31 -0.53
N GLY A 21 18.78 -7.22 -0.71
CA GLY A 21 18.57 -8.66 -0.47
C GLY A 21 18.10 -8.98 0.96
N THR A 22 18.61 -8.26 1.96
CA THR A 22 18.19 -8.40 3.38
C THR A 22 16.73 -8.00 3.58
N GLU A 23 16.27 -6.93 2.93
CA GLU A 23 14.87 -6.50 2.98
C GLU A 23 13.94 -7.52 2.33
N VAL A 24 14.34 -8.10 1.19
CA VAL A 24 13.55 -9.18 0.55
C VAL A 24 13.37 -10.37 1.50
N LYS A 25 14.38 -10.72 2.30
CA LYS A 25 14.27 -11.78 3.32
C LYS A 25 13.29 -11.38 4.43
N SER A 26 13.36 -10.14 4.92
CA SER A 26 12.40 -9.63 5.91
C SER A 26 10.96 -9.60 5.40
N LEU A 27 10.74 -9.21 4.13
CA LEU A 27 9.41 -9.23 3.52
C LEU A 27 8.86 -10.65 3.40
N ARG A 28 9.69 -11.64 3.06
CA ARG A 28 9.27 -13.05 3.04
C ARG A 28 8.86 -13.56 4.42
N ALA A 29 9.47 -13.03 5.47
CA ALA A 29 9.07 -13.27 6.86
C ALA A 29 7.87 -12.44 7.32
N GLY A 30 7.26 -11.62 6.44
CA GLY A 30 6.10 -10.78 6.75
C GLY A 30 6.41 -9.57 7.65
N LYS A 31 7.70 -9.24 7.88
CA LYS A 31 8.12 -8.17 8.78
C LYS A 31 8.12 -6.80 8.09
N VAL A 32 6.96 -6.36 7.61
CA VAL A 32 6.76 -5.06 6.92
C VAL A 32 5.52 -4.33 7.41
N ASN A 33 5.60 -3.01 7.50
CA ASN A 33 4.49 -2.13 7.86
C ASN A 33 4.31 -1.00 6.83
N LEU A 34 3.09 -0.88 6.31
CA LEU A 34 2.66 0.08 5.28
C LEU A 34 1.70 1.17 5.84
N ARG A 35 1.48 1.25 7.16
CA ARG A 35 0.37 2.05 7.72
C ARG A 35 0.49 3.56 7.49
N GLU A 36 1.70 4.09 7.45
CA GLU A 36 1.99 5.54 7.32
C GLU A 36 2.85 5.83 6.10
N SER A 37 2.98 4.85 5.21
CA SER A 37 3.75 5.02 3.99
C SER A 37 2.96 5.78 2.94
N TYR A 38 3.66 6.62 2.20
CA TYR A 38 3.14 7.41 1.09
C TYR A 38 4.21 7.53 0.00
N ALA A 39 3.80 7.80 -1.23
CA ALA A 39 4.74 8.01 -2.32
C ALA A 39 4.87 9.50 -2.68
N VAL A 40 6.10 9.92 -2.98
CA VAL A 40 6.43 11.28 -3.40
C VAL A 40 7.14 11.22 -4.74
N ILE A 41 6.79 12.16 -5.62
CA ILE A 41 7.47 12.32 -6.90
C ILE A 41 8.53 13.41 -6.74
N ARG A 42 9.80 13.07 -6.95
CA ARG A 42 10.94 14.01 -6.89
C ARG A 42 11.77 13.83 -8.15
N ASN A 43 12.05 14.92 -8.86
CA ASN A 43 12.90 14.91 -10.07
C ASN A 43 12.51 13.89 -11.15
N GLY A 44 11.21 13.59 -11.30
CA GLY A 44 10.72 12.61 -12.27
C GLY A 44 10.88 11.14 -11.86
N GLU A 45 11.24 10.88 -10.61
CA GLU A 45 11.24 9.55 -10.00
C GLU A 45 10.23 9.50 -8.85
N VAL A 46 9.74 8.29 -8.55
CA VAL A 46 8.77 8.07 -7.47
C VAL A 46 9.46 7.37 -6.31
N PHE A 47 9.32 7.89 -5.10
CA PHE A 47 9.90 7.35 -3.89
C PHE A 47 8.81 6.98 -2.90
N LEU A 48 8.88 5.76 -2.37
CA LEU A 48 8.07 5.30 -1.27
C LEU A 48 8.74 5.69 0.05
N CYS A 49 8.07 6.57 0.79
CA CYS A 49 8.51 7.12 2.06
C CYS A 49 7.67 6.51 3.20
N GLY A 50 8.22 6.44 4.42
CA GLY A 50 7.48 5.98 5.60
C GLY A 50 7.15 4.49 5.64
N MET A 51 7.69 3.69 4.71
CA MET A 51 7.59 2.23 4.78
C MET A 51 8.65 1.70 5.75
N HIS A 52 8.19 0.97 6.77
CA HIS A 52 9.08 0.32 7.74
C HIS A 52 9.24 -1.16 7.41
N ILE A 53 10.47 -1.58 7.09
CA ILE A 53 10.83 -2.99 6.96
C ILE A 53 11.74 -3.34 8.14
N SER A 54 11.34 -4.28 8.98
CA SER A 54 12.18 -4.67 10.12
C SER A 54 13.48 -5.31 9.61
N PRO A 55 14.64 -5.02 10.23
CA PRO A 55 15.91 -5.63 9.87
C PRO A 55 15.84 -7.16 9.87
N TYR A 56 16.63 -7.77 9.00
CA TYR A 56 16.76 -9.22 8.97
C TYR A 56 17.72 -9.65 10.08
N GLU A 57 17.30 -10.59 10.93
CA GLU A 57 18.09 -11.03 12.10
C GLU A 57 19.45 -11.59 11.69
N GLN A 58 19.49 -12.37 10.61
CA GLN A 58 20.73 -12.95 10.08
C GLN A 58 21.47 -12.00 9.12
N GLY A 59 21.03 -10.74 9.00
CA GLY A 59 21.63 -9.75 8.12
C GLY A 59 22.84 -9.03 8.71
N ASN A 60 22.93 -8.93 10.05
CA ASN A 60 23.98 -8.21 10.79
C ASN A 60 24.36 -6.88 10.10
N ARG A 61 25.59 -6.77 9.57
CA ARG A 61 26.15 -5.56 8.95
C ARG A 61 25.52 -5.17 7.59
N PHE A 62 24.80 -6.08 6.94
CA PHE A 62 24.17 -5.83 5.62
C PHE A 62 22.75 -5.27 5.73
N ASN A 63 22.24 -5.07 6.95
CA ASN A 63 20.95 -4.43 7.16
C ASN A 63 21.04 -2.96 6.75
N ARG A 64 20.05 -2.51 5.97
CA ARG A 64 19.86 -1.11 5.62
C ARG A 64 18.97 -0.44 6.65
N ASP A 65 18.92 0.88 6.63
CA ASP A 65 17.98 1.65 7.44
C ASP A 65 16.52 1.21 7.16
N PRO A 66 15.77 0.74 8.18
CA PRO A 66 14.38 0.33 8.08
C PRO A 66 13.45 1.35 7.42
N LEU A 67 13.68 2.65 7.64
CA LEU A 67 12.81 3.74 7.22
C LEU A 67 13.30 4.47 5.97
N ARG A 68 14.35 3.97 5.30
CA ARG A 68 14.90 4.60 4.09
C ARG A 68 13.83 4.79 3.01
N ASP A 69 13.94 5.89 2.28
CA ASP A 69 13.17 6.11 1.06
C ASP A 69 13.55 5.05 0.01
N ARG A 70 12.55 4.43 -0.61
CA ARG A 70 12.75 3.38 -1.63
C ARG A 70 12.20 3.82 -2.96
N ARG A 71 13.03 3.77 -3.99
CA ARG A 71 12.62 4.13 -5.35
C ARG A 71 11.64 3.10 -5.90
N LEU A 72 10.56 3.59 -6.50
CA LEU A 72 9.59 2.81 -7.24
C LEU A 72 9.91 2.88 -8.73
N LEU A 73 9.78 1.75 -9.40
CA LEU A 73 10.08 1.57 -10.81
C LEU A 73 8.77 1.60 -11.58
N LEU A 74 8.51 2.72 -12.26
CA LEU A 74 7.34 2.96 -13.12
C LEU A 74 7.79 3.47 -14.49
N HIS A 75 6.91 3.35 -15.50
CA HIS A 75 7.18 3.96 -16.80
C HIS A 75 7.05 5.48 -16.74
N LYS A 76 7.87 6.19 -17.52
CA LYS A 76 7.85 7.67 -17.59
C LYS A 76 6.45 8.25 -17.84
N ARG A 77 5.65 7.60 -18.70
CA ARG A 77 4.26 8.01 -18.98
C ARG A 77 3.35 7.92 -17.75
N GLU A 78 3.52 6.89 -16.93
CA GLU A 78 2.76 6.69 -15.70
C GLU A 78 3.16 7.74 -14.65
N ILE A 79 4.47 8.01 -14.51
CA ILE A 79 4.98 9.04 -13.60
C ILE A 79 4.38 10.41 -13.93
N MET A 80 4.31 10.77 -15.22
CA MET A 80 3.70 12.04 -15.63
C MET A 80 2.19 12.11 -15.31
N ARG A 81 1.46 11.00 -15.46
CA ARG A 81 0.03 10.93 -15.05
C ARG A 81 -0.12 11.10 -13.54
N LEU A 82 0.69 10.37 -12.77
CA LEU A 82 0.69 10.47 -11.30
C LEU A 82 1.06 11.88 -10.83
N LEU A 83 1.98 12.55 -11.51
CA LEU A 83 2.32 13.95 -11.22
C LEU A 83 1.11 14.88 -11.40
N GLY A 84 0.33 14.68 -12.47
CA GLY A 84 -0.91 15.40 -12.69
C GLY A 84 -1.93 15.19 -11.55
N TYR A 85 -2.07 13.97 -11.04
CA TYR A 85 -2.95 13.68 -9.90
C TYR A 85 -2.44 14.31 -8.60
N VAL A 86 -1.15 14.20 -8.29
CA VAL A 86 -0.56 14.76 -7.06
C VAL A 86 -0.68 16.29 -7.00
N GLN A 87 -0.66 16.97 -8.15
CA GLN A 87 -0.84 18.42 -8.22
C GLN A 87 -2.29 18.85 -7.94
N GLN A 88 -3.28 17.96 -8.12
CA GLN A 88 -4.66 18.25 -7.77
C GLN A 88 -4.82 18.24 -6.25
N LYS A 89 -5.50 19.27 -5.72
CA LYS A 89 -5.70 19.40 -4.27
C LYS A 89 -6.51 18.21 -3.72
N GLY A 90 -5.96 17.55 -2.71
CA GLY A 90 -6.66 16.50 -1.94
C GLY A 90 -6.45 15.07 -2.44
N LEU A 91 -5.59 14.86 -3.45
CA LEU A 91 -5.14 13.53 -3.86
C LEU A 91 -3.73 13.26 -3.34
N THR A 92 -3.50 12.04 -2.88
CA THR A 92 -2.19 11.56 -2.40
C THR A 92 -1.89 10.19 -2.99
N LEU A 93 -0.62 9.82 -3.04
CA LEU A 93 -0.20 8.50 -3.49
C LEU A 93 0.07 7.62 -2.28
N VAL A 94 -0.64 6.50 -2.18
CA VAL A 94 -0.57 5.59 -1.03
C VAL A 94 -0.32 4.17 -1.54
N PRO A 95 0.64 3.43 -0.97
CA PRO A 95 0.80 2.01 -1.27
C PRO A 95 -0.38 1.23 -0.67
N THR A 96 -1.01 0.41 -1.48
CA THR A 96 -2.16 -0.38 -1.04
C THR A 96 -1.72 -1.73 -0.52
N GLU A 97 -0.90 -2.43 -1.34
CA GLU A 97 -0.52 -3.82 -1.13
C GLU A 97 0.91 -4.07 -1.63
N LEU A 98 1.58 -5.04 -0.99
CA LEU A 98 2.86 -5.60 -1.40
C LEU A 98 2.67 -7.08 -1.67
N TYR A 99 3.15 -7.56 -2.81
CA TYR A 99 3.05 -8.97 -3.18
C TYR A 99 4.28 -9.44 -3.96
N PHE A 100 4.46 -10.75 -4.00
CA PHE A 100 5.51 -11.38 -4.79
C PHE A 100 4.93 -11.80 -6.15
N SER A 101 5.61 -11.42 -7.23
CA SER A 101 5.30 -11.81 -8.59
C SER A 101 6.59 -12.22 -9.29
N ASN A 102 6.64 -13.44 -9.84
CA ASN A 102 7.81 -14.00 -10.52
C ASN A 102 9.12 -13.87 -9.70
N GLY A 103 9.03 -14.13 -8.40
CA GLY A 103 10.17 -14.04 -7.47
C GLY A 103 10.60 -12.63 -7.07
N ARG A 104 10.00 -11.58 -7.66
CA ARG A 104 10.26 -10.16 -7.33
C ARG A 104 9.14 -9.59 -6.47
N VAL A 105 9.45 -8.56 -5.70
CA VAL A 105 8.46 -7.81 -4.92
C VAL A 105 7.86 -6.73 -5.82
N LYS A 106 6.54 -6.67 -5.86
CA LYS A 106 5.76 -5.60 -6.48
C LYS A 106 4.94 -4.88 -5.43
N THR A 107 4.73 -3.59 -5.67
CA THR A 107 3.90 -2.72 -4.84
C THR A 107 2.75 -2.21 -5.70
N GLU A 108 1.54 -2.28 -5.16
CA GLU A 108 0.40 -1.58 -5.75
C GLU A 108 0.37 -0.16 -5.18
N LEU A 109 0.41 0.84 -6.07
CA LEU A 109 0.31 2.25 -5.73
C LEU A 109 -1.08 2.78 -6.12
N GLY A 110 -1.81 3.32 -5.15
CA GLY A 110 -3.13 3.90 -5.33
C GLY A 110 -3.10 5.42 -5.33
N VAL A 111 -3.88 6.04 -6.22
CA VAL A 111 -4.27 7.46 -6.11
C VAL A 111 -5.42 7.54 -5.12
N ALA A 112 -5.17 8.16 -3.98
CA ALA A 112 -6.01 8.14 -2.81
C ALA A 112 -6.61 9.52 -2.51
N ARG A 113 -7.90 9.55 -2.17
CA ARG A 113 -8.57 10.70 -1.57
C ARG A 113 -8.97 10.35 -0.13
N GLY A 114 -8.68 11.23 0.82
CA GLY A 114 -9.05 11.00 2.23
C GLY A 114 -10.57 10.91 2.41
N LYS A 115 -11.03 9.88 3.14
CA LYS A 115 -12.44 9.76 3.54
C LYS A 115 -12.75 10.72 4.69
N LYS A 116 -13.93 11.35 4.67
CA LYS A 116 -14.41 12.13 5.82
C LYS A 116 -14.89 11.19 6.93
N LEU A 117 -14.98 11.71 8.15
CA LEU A 117 -15.45 10.94 9.32
C LEU A 117 -16.84 10.32 9.11
N PHE A 118 -17.74 11.06 8.44
CA PHE A 118 -19.07 10.58 8.08
C PHE A 118 -18.97 9.36 7.15
N ASP A 119 -18.25 9.48 6.03
CA ASP A 119 -18.02 8.39 5.06
C ASP A 119 -17.40 7.14 5.71
N LYS A 120 -16.55 7.31 6.73
CA LYS A 120 -15.97 6.19 7.49
C LYS A 120 -17.03 5.46 8.32
N ARG A 121 -17.96 6.18 8.95
CA ARG A 121 -19.04 5.57 9.75
C ARG A 121 -19.98 4.76 8.87
N ASP A 122 -20.38 5.31 7.73
CA ASP A 122 -21.26 4.62 6.78
C ASP A 122 -20.62 3.34 6.24
N ALA A 123 -19.34 3.42 5.85
CA ALA A 123 -18.59 2.25 5.37
C ALA A 123 -18.41 1.15 6.45
N ILE A 124 -18.38 1.52 7.73
CA ILE A 124 -18.34 0.56 8.84
C ILE A 124 -19.71 -0.09 9.01
N ALA A 125 -20.78 0.71 9.04
CA ALA A 125 -22.15 0.23 9.20
C ALA A 125 -22.54 -0.74 8.07
N GLU A 126 -22.26 -0.39 6.82
CA GLU A 126 -22.52 -1.24 5.65
C GLU A 126 -21.74 -2.57 5.70
N LYS A 127 -20.50 -2.52 6.20
CA LYS A 127 -19.69 -3.73 6.35
C LYS A 127 -20.17 -4.63 7.48
N GLU A 128 -20.71 -4.06 8.55
CA GLU A 128 -21.30 -4.83 9.65
C GLU A 128 -22.61 -5.49 9.22
N THR A 129 -23.50 -4.75 8.56
CA THR A 129 -24.75 -5.32 8.02
C THR A 129 -24.48 -6.42 7.00
N ALA A 130 -23.53 -6.25 6.08
CA ALA A 130 -23.15 -7.29 5.12
C ALA A 130 -22.64 -8.57 5.80
N ARG A 131 -21.87 -8.44 6.89
CA ARG A 131 -21.38 -9.59 7.68
C ARG A 131 -22.50 -10.31 8.42
N GLU A 132 -23.47 -9.56 8.93
CA GLU A 132 -24.62 -10.14 9.62
C GLU A 132 -25.50 -10.95 8.66
N ILE A 133 -25.75 -10.42 7.46
CA ILE A 133 -26.48 -11.12 6.40
C ILE A 133 -25.76 -12.43 6.01
N ASP A 134 -24.44 -12.38 5.77
CA ASP A 134 -23.66 -13.58 5.44
C ASP A 134 -23.70 -14.65 6.56
N ARG A 135 -23.67 -14.22 7.83
CA ARG A 135 -23.81 -15.13 8.97
C ARG A 135 -25.19 -15.80 8.99
N ARG A 136 -26.28 -15.03 8.85
CA ARG A 136 -27.65 -15.56 8.84
C ARG A 136 -27.89 -16.51 7.67
N LEU A 137 -27.36 -16.17 6.48
CA LEU A 137 -27.43 -17.06 5.31
C LEU A 137 -26.74 -18.39 5.60
N LYS A 138 -25.52 -18.39 6.13
CA LYS A 138 -24.79 -19.63 6.48
C LYS A 138 -25.49 -20.48 7.54
N GLU A 139 -26.15 -19.86 8.51
CA GLU A 139 -26.96 -20.56 9.51
C GLU A 139 -28.17 -21.23 8.84
N SER A 140 -28.86 -20.52 7.95
CA SER A 140 -30.02 -21.07 7.22
C SER A 140 -29.68 -22.21 6.24
N PHE A 141 -28.45 -22.27 5.71
CA PHE A 141 -27.99 -23.39 4.86
C PHE A 141 -27.53 -24.61 5.65
N ARG A 142 -27.46 -24.52 6.99
CA ARG A 142 -26.95 -25.59 7.87
C ARG A 142 -28.08 -26.34 8.58
N GLU A 143 -29.29 -25.79 8.59
CA GLU A 143 -30.56 -26.48 8.88
C GLU A 143 -31.07 -27.20 7.62
#